data_AF-A0A0A0J2B7-F1
#
_entry.id   AF-A0A0A0J2B7-F1
#
_cell.length_a   1.000
_cell.length_b   1.000
_cell.length_c   1.000
_cell.angle_alpha   90.00
_cell.angle_beta   90.00
_cell.angle_gamma   90.00
#
_symmetry.space_group_name_H-M   'P 1'
#
loop_
_entity.id
_entity.type
_entity.pdbx_description
1 polymer ?
#
loop_
_entity_poly.entity_id
_entity_poly.type
_entity_poly.pdbx_seq_one_letter_code
_entity_poly.pdbx_strand_id
1 'polypeptide(L)'
;MPSLTPEDLSAFCLRCHTEFTRPAQPGRPALYCTPVCRTEAYRELRQARARLAHFEGVVADLRRTVLYLERGDDSAPQEHIRHAHLQDLQRALDRARGTAEALAGGPERSLPPLEALVEAAAQVMTDLSSE
;
A
#
# COMPACT_ATOMS: atom_id res chain seq x y z
N MET A 1 19.13 -7.20 -42.21
CA MET A 1 18.29 -8.07 -41.35
C MET A 1 19.23 -9.01 -40.62
N PRO A 2 19.32 -8.97 -39.28
CA PRO A 2 20.22 -9.86 -38.55
C PRO A 2 19.72 -11.30 -38.68
N SER A 3 20.58 -12.18 -39.19
CA SER A 3 20.33 -13.61 -39.36
C SER A 3 20.31 -14.31 -38.01
N LEU A 4 19.18 -14.93 -37.66
CA LEU A 4 19.06 -15.83 -36.51
C LEU A 4 19.95 -17.05 -36.76
N THR A 5 20.85 -17.38 -35.83
CA THR A 5 21.54 -18.68 -35.82
C THR A 5 20.55 -19.76 -35.36
N PRO A 6 20.76 -21.04 -35.71
CA PRO A 6 19.86 -22.14 -35.34
C PRO A 6 19.72 -22.38 -33.82
N GLU A 7 20.44 -21.63 -32.99
CA GLU A 7 20.46 -21.73 -31.53
C GLU A 7 19.71 -20.58 -30.83
N ASP A 8 19.11 -19.66 -31.59
CA ASP A 8 18.47 -18.47 -31.09
C ASP A 8 16.95 -18.52 -31.29
N LEU A 9 16.19 -18.34 -30.21
CA LEU A 9 14.72 -18.33 -30.21
C LEU A 9 14.20 -16.91 -30.08
N SER A 10 13.14 -16.58 -30.83
CA SER A 10 12.40 -15.34 -30.60
C SER A 10 11.51 -15.47 -29.36
N ALA A 11 11.39 -14.38 -28.61
CA ALA A 11 10.52 -14.25 -27.46
C ALA A 11 9.99 -12.82 -27.35
N PHE A 12 8.93 -12.63 -26.57
CA PHE A 12 8.38 -11.30 -26.29
C PHE A 12 8.66 -10.88 -24.85
N CYS A 13 9.07 -9.64 -24.65
CA CYS A 13 9.31 -9.09 -23.32
C CYS A 13 7.99 -8.99 -22.54
N LEU A 14 7.93 -9.50 -21.32
CA LEU A 14 6.71 -9.45 -20.49
C LEU A 14 6.28 -8.03 -20.07
N ARG A 15 7.14 -7.02 -20.25
CA ARG A 15 6.85 -5.64 -19.88
C ARG A 15 6.49 -4.77 -21.09
N CYS A 16 7.41 -4.65 -22.05
CA CYS A 16 7.24 -3.75 -23.19
C CYS A 16 6.69 -4.45 -24.45
N HIS A 17 6.46 -5.76 -24.39
CA HIS A 17 5.95 -6.57 -25.50
C HIS A 17 6.77 -6.50 -26.79
N THR A 18 7.99 -5.99 -26.74
CA THR A 18 8.92 -6.01 -27.87
C THR A 18 9.48 -7.41 -28.06
N GLU A 19 9.57 -7.83 -29.32
CA GLU A 19 10.27 -9.05 -29.70
C GLU A 19 11.77 -8.92 -29.40
N PHE A 20 12.39 -9.99 -28.90
CA PHE A 20 13.82 -10.08 -28.67
C PHE A 20 14.32 -11.50 -28.86
N THR A 21 15.60 -11.63 -29.18
CA THR A 21 16.27 -12.92 -29.35
C THR A 21 16.82 -13.41 -28.02
N ARG A 22 16.63 -14.69 -27.71
CA ARG A 22 17.23 -15.35 -26.55
C ARG A 22 17.98 -16.62 -26.97
N PRO A 23 19.07 -16.96 -26.29
CA PRO A 23 19.77 -18.21 -26.56
C PRO A 23 18.91 -19.40 -26.11
N ALA A 24 18.90 -20.46 -26.92
CA ALA A 24 18.25 -21.74 -26.63
C ALA A 24 19.08 -22.55 -25.62
N GLN A 25 19.25 -22.02 -24.41
CA GLN A 25 19.96 -22.74 -23.34
C GLN A 25 18.99 -23.55 -22.46
N PRO A 26 19.42 -24.73 -21.99
CA PRO A 26 18.68 -25.48 -20.98
C PRO A 26 18.60 -24.66 -19.68
N GLY A 27 17.39 -24.38 -19.19
CA GLY A 27 17.18 -23.59 -17.98
C GLY A 27 15.92 -22.73 -18.02
N ARG A 28 15.88 -21.71 -17.16
CA ARG A 28 14.75 -20.77 -17.09
C ARG A 28 14.82 -19.82 -18.30
N PRO A 29 13.75 -19.71 -19.10
CA PRO A 29 13.75 -18.80 -20.25
C PRO A 29 13.93 -17.35 -19.81
N ALA A 30 14.65 -16.58 -20.62
CA ALA A 30 14.66 -15.12 -20.50
C ALA A 30 13.24 -14.58 -20.76
N LEU A 31 12.75 -13.75 -19.84
CA LEU A 31 11.40 -13.17 -19.87
C LEU A 31 11.38 -11.67 -20.22
N TYR A 32 12.56 -11.03 -20.21
CA TYR A 32 12.71 -9.60 -20.40
C TYR A 32 13.83 -9.35 -21.40
N CYS A 33 13.63 -8.40 -22.31
CA CYS A 33 14.62 -8.04 -23.32
C CYS A 33 15.87 -7.38 -22.71
N THR A 34 15.74 -6.73 -21.56
CA THR A 34 16.83 -6.02 -20.88
C THR A 34 16.73 -6.14 -19.36
N PRO A 35 17.84 -5.97 -18.62
CA PRO A 35 17.82 -5.89 -17.15
C PRO A 35 16.99 -4.70 -16.65
N VAL A 36 16.92 -3.61 -17.42
CA VAL A 36 16.09 -2.44 -17.11
C VAL A 36 14.60 -2.82 -17.13
N CYS A 37 14.13 -3.49 -18.19
CA CYS A 37 12.75 -3.99 -18.26
C CYS A 37 12.41 -4.95 -17.12
N ARG A 38 13.36 -5.80 -16.72
CA ARG A 38 13.19 -6.66 -15.55
C ARG A 38 12.96 -5.84 -14.28
N THR A 39 13.85 -4.89 -13.98
CA THR A 39 13.79 -4.07 -12.77
C THR A 39 12.49 -3.26 -12.70
N GLU A 40 12.09 -2.64 -13.81
CA GLU A 40 10.86 -1.87 -13.87
C GLU A 40 9.61 -2.75 -13.70
N ALA A 41 9.56 -3.93 -14.32
CA ALA A 41 8.46 -4.89 -14.11
C ALA A 41 8.34 -5.31 -12.63
N TYR A 42 9.47 -5.53 -11.93
CA TYR A 42 9.44 -5.82 -10.50
C TYR A 42 8.95 -4.63 -9.66
N ARG A 43 9.30 -3.41 -10.05
CA ARG A 43 8.80 -2.20 -9.38
C ARG A 43 7.29 -2.05 -9.56
N GLU A 44 6.80 -2.21 -10.78
CA GLU A 44 5.37 -2.20 -11.11
C GLU A 44 4.62 -3.28 -10.33
N LEU A 45 5.16 -4.51 -10.27
CA LEU A 45 4.60 -5.60 -9.47
C LEU A 45 4.49 -5.25 -7.98
N ARG A 46 5.53 -4.63 -7.39
CA ARG A 46 5.50 -4.20 -5.99
C ARG A 46 4.42 -3.13 -5.76
N GLN A 47 4.30 -2.16 -6.66
CA GLN A 47 3.27 -1.12 -6.59
C GLN A 47 1.86 -1.72 -6.72
N ALA A 48 1.67 -2.64 -7.65
CA ALA A 48 0.40 -3.34 -7.83
C ALA A 48 0.01 -4.13 -6.57
N ARG A 49 0.95 -4.85 -5.95
CA ARG A 49 0.73 -5.57 -4.69
C ARG A 49 0.36 -4.64 -3.53
N ALA A 50 1.03 -3.50 -3.41
CA ALA A 50 0.70 -2.51 -2.39
C ALA A 50 -0.72 -1.94 -2.58
N ARG A 51 -1.11 -1.66 -3.83
CA ARG A 51 -2.48 -1.23 -4.16
C ARG A 51 -3.51 -2.33 -3.86
N LEU A 52 -3.22 -3.57 -4.23
CA LEU A 52 -4.09 -4.72 -3.94
C LEU A 52 -4.32 -4.86 -2.43
N ALA A 53 -3.26 -4.85 -1.62
CA ALA A 53 -3.37 -4.93 -0.17
C ALA A 53 -4.22 -3.80 0.42
N HIS A 54 -4.10 -2.58 -0.11
CA HIS A 54 -4.96 -1.45 0.30
C HIS A 54 -6.44 -1.72 0.00
N PHE A 55 -6.76 -2.17 -1.21
CA PHE A 55 -8.14 -2.42 -1.61
C PHE A 55 -8.75 -3.68 -0.98
N GLU A 56 -7.95 -4.68 -0.61
CA GLU A 56 -8.44 -5.87 0.09
C GLU A 56 -9.13 -5.52 1.41
N GLY A 57 -8.60 -4.55 2.16
CA GLY A 57 -9.26 -4.02 3.37
C GLY A 57 -10.61 -3.39 3.04
N VAL A 58 -10.65 -2.51 2.04
CA VAL A 58 -11.89 -1.84 1.59
C VAL A 58 -12.95 -2.86 1.14
N VAL A 59 -12.55 -3.89 0.38
CA VAL A 59 -13.46 -4.94 -0.08
C VAL A 59 -13.98 -5.78 1.09
N ALA A 60 -13.15 -6.07 2.08
CA ALA A 60 -13.59 -6.79 3.28
C ALA A 60 -14.64 -5.98 4.05
N ASP A 61 -14.47 -4.67 4.17
CA ASP A 61 -15.41 -3.77 4.84
C ASP A 61 -16.73 -3.69 4.07
N LEU A 62 -16.68 -3.48 2.76
CA LEU A 62 -17.87 -3.44 1.90
C LEU A 62 -18.66 -4.75 1.95
N ARG A 63 -17.99 -5.91 1.99
CA ARG A 63 -18.65 -7.21 2.15
C ARG A 63 -19.39 -7.33 3.48
N ARG A 64 -18.81 -6.83 4.58
CA ARG A 64 -19.51 -6.78 5.88
C ARG A 64 -20.73 -5.87 5.83
N THR A 65 -20.61 -4.72 5.18
CA THR A 65 -21.74 -3.79 4.98
C THR A 65 -22.87 -4.42 4.17
N VAL A 66 -22.57 -5.13 3.08
CA VAL A 66 -23.58 -5.84 2.29
C VAL A 66 -24.30 -6.89 3.14
N LEU A 67 -23.57 -7.77 3.83
CA LEU A 67 -24.16 -8.80 4.68
C LEU A 67 -25.04 -8.21 5.80
N TYR A 68 -24.67 -7.04 6.31
CA TYR A 68 -25.46 -6.32 7.28
C TYR A 68 -26.77 -5.80 6.69
N LEU A 69 -26.71 -5.09 5.56
CA LEU A 69 -27.89 -4.55 4.90
C LEU A 69 -28.85 -5.66 4.45
N GLU A 70 -28.31 -6.81 4.05
CA GLU A 70 -29.10 -8.01 3.72
C GLU A 70 -29.77 -8.64 4.94
N ARG A 71 -29.17 -8.53 6.13
CA ARG A 71 -29.71 -9.12 7.37
C ARG A 71 -30.82 -8.27 8.00
N GLY A 72 -30.95 -6.99 7.62
CA GLY A 72 -32.00 -6.09 8.12
C GLY A 72 -31.90 -5.79 9.62
N ASP A 73 -30.72 -5.97 10.21
CA ASP A 73 -30.41 -5.56 11.57
C ASP A 73 -30.05 -4.06 11.51
N ASP A 74 -30.55 -3.21 12.41
CA ASP A 74 -30.30 -1.74 12.39
C ASP A 74 -29.13 -1.32 13.32
N SER A 75 -28.44 -2.29 13.92
CA SER A 75 -27.66 -2.07 15.16
C SER A 75 -26.13 -2.09 15.02
N ALA A 76 -25.55 -2.56 13.91
CA ALA A 76 -24.14 -3.02 13.87
C ALA A 76 -23.07 -2.18 13.08
N PRO A 77 -23.36 -1.28 12.11
CA PRO A 77 -22.33 -0.65 11.31
C PRO A 77 -21.63 0.47 12.09
N GLN A 78 -22.36 1.15 12.97
CA GLN A 78 -21.83 2.31 13.70
C GLN A 78 -20.65 1.91 14.59
N GLU A 79 -20.71 0.76 15.25
CA GLU A 79 -19.65 0.29 16.14
C GLU A 79 -18.37 -0.11 15.39
N HIS A 80 -18.51 -0.81 14.27
CA HIS A 80 -17.34 -1.21 13.46
C HIS A 80 -16.73 -0.04 12.68
N ILE A 81 -17.55 0.87 12.15
CA ILE A 81 -17.10 2.11 11.52
C ILE A 81 -16.41 2.99 12.56
N ARG A 82 -16.97 3.10 13.78
CA ARG A 82 -16.36 3.79 14.92
C ARG A 82 -15.01 3.17 15.30
N HIS A 83 -14.92 1.85 15.43
CA HIS A 83 -13.66 1.17 15.71
C HIS A 83 -12.60 1.40 14.62
N ALA A 84 -12.97 1.34 13.35
CA ALA A 84 -12.05 1.64 12.24
C ALA A 84 -11.57 3.09 12.28
N HIS A 85 -12.47 4.05 12.52
CA HIS A 85 -12.11 5.46 12.66
C HIS A 85 -11.21 5.73 13.88
N LEU A 86 -11.46 5.08 15.02
CA LEU A 86 -10.61 5.16 16.20
C LEU A 86 -9.20 4.62 15.92
N GLN A 87 -9.09 3.50 15.20
CA GLN A 87 -7.78 2.95 14.80
C GLN A 87 -7.01 3.87 13.86
N ASP A 88 -7.68 4.50 12.89
CA ASP A 88 -7.05 5.44 11.98
C ASP A 88 -6.62 6.75 12.68
N LEU A 89 -7.43 7.21 13.64
CA LEU A 89 -7.12 8.37 14.47
C LEU A 89 -5.92 8.09 15.39
N GLN A 90 -5.86 6.90 16.01
CA GLN A 90 -4.71 6.44 16.79
C GLN A 90 -3.42 6.43 15.95
N ARG A 91 -3.46 5.86 14.74
CA ARG A 91 -2.30 5.85 13.83
C ARG A 91 -1.87 7.25 13.42
N ALA A 92 -2.81 8.18 13.26
CA ALA A 92 -2.50 9.57 12.95
C ALA A 92 -1.80 10.27 14.13
N LEU A 93 -2.27 10.02 15.36
CA LEU A 93 -1.63 10.50 16.59
C LEU A 93 -0.22 9.94 16.76
N ASP A 94 -0.01 8.65 16.55
CA ASP A 94 1.30 8.01 16.67
C ASP A 94 2.31 8.62 15.67
N ARG A 95 1.87 8.91 14.43
CA ARG A 95 2.69 9.62 13.45
C ARG A 95 3.02 11.04 13.89
N ALA A 96 2.03 11.78 14.38
CA ALA A 96 2.21 13.16 14.83
C ALA A 96 3.16 13.25 16.04
N ARG A 97 3.07 12.31 16.99
CA ARG A 97 4.02 12.14 18.11
C ARG A 97 5.43 11.88 17.62
N GLY A 98 5.61 10.90 16.73
CA GLY A 98 6.91 10.60 16.15
C GLY A 98 7.54 11.80 15.42
N THR A 99 6.73 12.61 14.72
CA THR A 99 7.21 13.85 14.09
C THR A 99 7.59 14.92 15.11
N ALA A 100 6.82 15.07 16.19
CA ALA A 100 7.15 16.01 17.26
C ALA A 100 8.48 15.63 17.94
N GLU A 101 8.66 14.37 18.28
CA GLU A 101 9.90 13.85 18.87
C GLU A 101 11.11 14.03 17.95
N ALA A 102 10.97 13.73 16.65
CA ALA A 102 12.04 13.90 15.67
C ALA A 102 12.46 15.37 15.50
N LEU A 103 11.49 16.30 15.55
CA LEU A 103 11.74 17.73 15.40
C LEU A 103 12.27 18.35 16.71
N ALA A 104 11.92 17.82 17.88
CA ALA A 104 12.44 18.26 19.18
C ALA A 104 13.97 18.07 19.32
N GLY A 105 14.55 17.13 18.56
CA GLY A 105 16.00 16.93 18.45
C GLY A 105 16.73 17.89 17.50
N GLY A 106 16.01 18.75 16.77
CA GLY A 106 16.55 19.67 15.78
C GLY A 106 16.90 21.07 16.32
N PRO A 107 17.58 21.91 15.52
CA PRO A 107 17.95 23.28 15.91
C PRO A 107 16.76 24.25 16.01
N GLU A 108 15.61 23.92 15.41
CA GLU A 108 14.36 24.69 15.48
C GLU A 108 13.51 24.24 16.69
N ARG A 109 13.90 24.69 17.88
CA ARG A 109 13.28 24.33 19.17
C ARG A 109 11.96 25.04 19.45
N SER A 110 10.97 24.94 18.56
CA SER A 110 9.60 25.35 18.91
C SER A 110 8.55 24.49 18.22
N LEU A 111 8.08 23.47 18.96
CA LEU A 111 6.90 22.68 18.63
C LEU A 111 5.72 22.83 19.63
N PRO A 112 5.64 23.82 20.56
CA PRO A 112 4.53 23.86 21.50
C PRO A 112 3.12 23.83 20.84
N PRO A 113 2.90 24.41 19.65
CA PRO A 113 1.62 24.26 18.95
C PRO A 113 1.33 22.82 18.50
N LEU A 114 2.34 22.05 18.13
CA LEU A 114 2.18 20.70 17.57
C LEU A 114 1.98 19.66 18.70
N GLU A 115 2.69 19.83 19.82
CA GLU A 115 2.48 19.02 21.04
C GLU A 115 1.09 19.27 21.62
N ALA A 116 0.66 20.52 21.72
CA ALA A 116 -0.69 20.87 22.19
C ALA A 116 -1.80 20.33 21.27
N LEU A 117 -1.58 20.32 19.95
CA LEU A 117 -2.52 19.71 19.00
C LEU A 117 -2.58 18.19 19.12
N VAL A 118 -1.45 17.53 19.37
CA VAL A 118 -1.38 16.08 19.60
C VAL A 118 -2.09 15.70 20.91
N GLU A 119 -1.88 16.48 21.97
CA GLU A 119 -2.53 16.27 23.27
C GLU A 119 -4.04 16.48 23.19
N ALA A 120 -4.48 17.58 22.56
CA ALA A 120 -5.91 17.85 22.33
C ALA A 120 -6.58 16.74 21.50
N ALA A 121 -5.92 16.27 20.45
CA ALA A 121 -6.46 15.18 19.63
C ALA A 121 -6.47 13.82 20.36
N ALA A 122 -5.51 13.56 21.25
CA ALA A 122 -5.52 12.38 22.13
C ALA A 122 -6.65 12.44 23.18
N GLN A 123 -6.96 13.63 23.71
CA GLN A 123 -8.08 13.80 24.64
C GLN A 123 -9.41 13.51 23.94
N VAL A 124 -9.64 14.10 22.76
CA VAL A 124 -10.86 13.86 21.96
C VAL A 124 -11.03 12.37 21.64
N MET A 125 -9.94 11.65 21.35
CA MET A 125 -9.98 10.20 21.13
C MET A 125 -10.38 9.42 22.37
N THR A 126 -9.90 9.85 23.54
CA THR A 126 -10.23 9.21 24.84
C THR A 126 -11.70 9.40 25.17
N ASP A 127 -12.23 10.60 24.95
CA ASP A 127 -13.65 10.92 25.16
C ASP A 127 -14.53 10.09 24.21
N LEU A 128 -14.15 10.00 22.92
CA LEU A 128 -14.81 9.18 21.92
C LEU A 128 -14.66 7.66 22.13
N SER A 129 -13.80 7.21 23.03
CA SER A 129 -13.66 5.79 23.40
C SER A 129 -14.40 5.43 24.69
N SER A 130 -14.87 6.44 25.43
CA SER A 130 -15.54 6.28 26.72
C SER A 130 -17.07 6.34 26.64
N GLU A 131 -17.62 6.78 25.50
CA GLU A 131 -19.06 6.78 25.17
C GLU A 131 -19.55 5.44 24.62
#